data_AF-D5GH14-F1
#
_entry.id   AF-D5GH14-F1
#
_cell.length_a   1.000
_cell.length_b   1.000
_cell.length_c   1.000
_cell.angle_alpha   90.00
_cell.angle_beta   90.00
_cell.angle_gamma   90.00
#
_symmetry.space_group_name_H-M   'P 1'
#
loop_
_entity.id
_entity.type
_entity.pdbx_description
1 polymer ?
#
loop_
_entity_poly.entity_id
_entity_poly.type
_entity_poly.pdbx_seq_one_letter_code
_entity_poly.pdbx_strand_id
1 'polypeptide(L)' 'MTRHNSPQTRKYHIPSEIRTVDLPDVDEQELPHSVRLFLKEGGTLQCACQNRSEQKEVFGVIRGCTS' A
#
# COMPACT_ATOMS: atom_id res chain seq x y z
N MET A 1 29.96 7.08 -5.96
CA MET A 1 29.28 5.82 -5.59
C MET A 1 27.82 5.93 -6.00
N THR A 2 27.41 5.06 -6.90
CA THR A 2 26.17 5.14 -7.68
C THR A 2 24.96 4.65 -6.89
N ARG A 3 23.87 5.42 -6.86
CA ARG A 3 22.50 4.88 -6.87
C ARG A 3 21.64 5.80 -7.73
N HIS A 4 21.51 5.47 -9.01
CA HIS A 4 20.35 5.90 -9.77
C HIS A 4 19.15 5.15 -9.17
N ASN A 5 18.49 5.77 -8.19
CA ASN A 5 17.22 5.29 -7.67
C ASN A 5 16.12 5.75 -8.63
N SER A 6 16.17 5.27 -9.87
CA SER A 6 15.02 5.39 -10.75
C SER A 6 13.86 4.70 -10.04
N PRO A 7 12.68 5.35 -9.86
CA PRO A 7 11.55 4.70 -9.22
C PRO A 7 11.26 3.41 -9.99
N GLN A 8 11.58 2.27 -9.36
CA GLN A 8 11.31 0.97 -9.96
C GLN A 8 9.81 0.73 -9.84
N THR A 9 9.09 1.04 -10.91
CA THR A 9 7.67 0.70 -11.01
C THR A 9 7.56 -0.82 -11.06
N ARG A 10 7.08 -1.41 -9.95
CA ARG A 10 6.75 -2.84 -9.88
C ARG A 10 5.24 -3.01 -9.96
N LYS A 11 4.81 -3.96 -10.78
CA LYS A 11 3.40 -4.34 -10.91
C LYS A 11 3.12 -5.53 -9.98
N TYR A 12 1.97 -5.53 -9.34
CA TYR A 12 1.51 -6.60 -8.46
C TYR A 12 0.10 -7.04 -8.88
N HIS A 13 -0.13 -8.35 -8.92
CA HIS A 13 -1.44 -8.95 -9.11
C HIS A 13 -2.17 -8.99 -7.79
N ILE A 14 -3.07 -8.02 -7.58
CA ILE A 14 -3.77 -7.84 -6.29
C ILE A 14 -4.35 -9.15 -5.71
N PRO A 15 -5.21 -9.92 -6.42
CA PRO A 15 -5.80 -11.14 -5.86
C PRO A 15 -4.79 -12.27 -5.59
N SER A 16 -3.71 -12.34 -6.39
CA SER A 16 -2.73 -13.43 -6.29
C SER A 16 -1.65 -13.13 -5.26
N GLU A 17 -1.21 -11.88 -5.14
CA GLU A 17 -0.03 -11.48 -4.39
C GLU A 17 -0.37 -10.76 -3.08
N ILE A 18 -1.53 -10.11 -2.96
CA ILE A 18 -1.93 -9.42 -1.73
C ILE A 18 -2.69 -10.39 -0.82
N ARG A 19 -2.26 -10.47 0.44
CA ARG A 19 -2.91 -11.24 1.48
C ARG A 19 -3.98 -10.43 2.18
N THR A 20 -3.66 -9.20 2.57
CA THR A 20 -4.57 -8.32 3.30
C THR A 20 -4.17 -6.85 3.11
N VAL A 21 -5.14 -5.98 3.31
CA VAL A 21 -5.01 -4.52 3.24
C VAL A 21 -5.39 -3.95 4.59
N ASP A 22 -4.66 -2.95 5.06
CA ASP A 22 -4.88 -2.32 6.35
C ASP A 22 -4.70 -0.80 6.29
N LEU A 23 -5.35 -0.11 7.22
CA LEU A 23 -5.17 1.32 7.46
C LEU A 23 -4.32 1.50 8.72
N PRO A 24 -3.13 2.12 8.62
CA PRO A 24 -2.30 2.41 9.77
C PRO A 24 -3.00 3.35 10.76
N ASP A 25 -2.73 3.16 12.05
CA ASP A 25 -3.05 4.14 13.09
C ASP A 25 -2.26 5.44 12.86
N VAL A 26 -3.01 6.55 12.78
CA VAL A 26 -2.53 7.89 12.40
C VAL A 26 -1.51 8.43 13.39
N ASP A 27 -1.68 8.11 14.68
CA ASP A 27 -0.87 8.66 15.76
C ASP A 27 0.51 7.97 15.90
N GLU A 28 0.70 6.80 15.31
CA GLU A 28 1.91 5.98 15.48
C GLU A 28 2.80 5.90 14.23
N GLN A 29 2.36 6.44 13.09
CA GLN A 29 2.99 6.18 11.79
C GLN A 29 3.47 7.46 11.12
N GLU A 30 4.66 7.40 10.52
CA GLU A 30 5.26 8.52 9.76
C GLU A 30 4.41 8.98 8.56
N LEU A 31 3.53 8.11 8.05
CA LEU A 31 2.62 8.38 6.93
C LEU A 31 1.15 8.14 7.34
N PRO A 32 0.47 9.15 7.91
CA PRO A 32 -0.84 8.98 8.56
C PRO A 32 -1.97 8.64 7.59
N HIS A 33 -1.84 8.98 6.31
CA HIS A 33 -2.86 8.70 5.28
C HIS A 33 -2.44 7.58 4.34
N SER A 34 -1.52 6.72 4.75
CA SER A 34 -1.07 5.63 3.89
C SER A 34 -2.00 4.41 3.92
N VAL A 35 -1.97 3.60 2.87
CA VAL A 35 -2.60 2.27 2.83
C VAL A 35 -1.50 1.22 2.85
N ARG A 36 -1.61 0.23 3.74
CA ARG A 36 -0.64 -0.87 3.85
C ARG A 36 -1.18 -2.12 3.17
N LEU A 37 -0.34 -2.73 2.35
CA LEU A 37 -0.62 -3.97 1.62
C LEU A 37 0.36 -5.03 2.09
N PHE A 38 -0.16 -6.13 2.60
CA PHE A 38 0.66 -7.25 3.04
C PHE A 38 0.73 -8.29 1.92
N LEU A 39 1.94 -8.61 1.49
CA LEU A 39 2.17 -9.58 0.42
C LEU A 39 2.10 -11.01 0.95
N LYS A 40 1.61 -11.95 0.14
CA LYS A 40 1.56 -13.39 0.49
C LYS A 40 2.95 -14.00 0.67
N GLU A 41 3.92 -13.56 -0.13
CA GLU A 41 5.32 -13.99 -0.04
C GLU A 41 6.07 -13.35 1.15
N GLY A 42 5.39 -12.48 1.92
CA GLY A 42 6.00 -11.66 2.95
C GLY A 42 6.43 -10.29 2.43
N GLY A 43 6.57 -9.36 3.36
CA GLY A 43 6.82 -7.94 3.06
C GLY A 43 5.53 -7.12 3.00
N THR A 44 5.72 -5.80 3.00
CA THR A 44 4.65 -4.81 3.06
C THR A 44 4.90 -3.73 2.03
N LEU A 45 3.88 -3.38 1.26
CA LEU A 45 3.87 -2.17 0.44
C LEU A 45 3.07 -1.10 1.17
N GLN A 46 3.56 0.12 1.13
CA GLN A 46 2.90 1.26 1.74
C GLN A 46 2.71 2.33 0.67
N CYS A 47 1.45 2.68 0.43
CA CYS A 47 1.07 3.73 -0.50
C CYS A 47 0.70 4.96 0.31
N ALA A 48 1.46 6.05 0.20
CA ALA A 48 1.10 7.32 0.81
C ALA A 48 -0.04 7.95 0.00
N CYS A 49 -1.17 8.26 0.65
CA CYS A 49 -2.23 9.06 0.04
C CYS A 49 -2.14 10.50 0.55
N GLN A 50 -2.66 11.45 -0.22
CA GLN A 50 -2.56 12.87 0.13
C GLN A 50 -3.45 13.21 1.34
N ASN A 51 -4.59 12.53 1.46
CA ASN A 51 -5.60 12.81 2.47
C ASN A 51 -6.40 11.54 2.83
N ARG A 52 -7.24 11.65 3.86
CA ARG A 52 -8.08 10.55 4.35
C ARG A 52 -9.13 10.06 3.34
N SER A 53 -9.62 10.94 2.46
CA SER A 53 -10.62 10.56 1.45
C SER A 53 -9.99 9.65 0.39
N GLU A 54 -8.83 10.04 -0.13
CA GLU A 54 -8.04 9.21 -1.05
C GLU A 54 -7.62 7.89 -0.42
N GLN A 55 -7.16 7.91 0.84
CA GLN A 55 -6.81 6.69 1.57
C GLN A 55 -7.97 5.69 1.59
N LYS A 56 -9.20 6.16 1.86
CA LYS A 56 -10.40 5.32 1.86
C LYS A 56 -10.77 4.82 0.47
N GLU A 57 -10.63 5.65 -0.56
CA GLU A 57 -10.91 5.27 -1.95
C GLU A 57 -9.96 4.16 -2.41
N VAL A 58 -8.64 4.38 -2.23
CA VAL A 58 -7.60 3.39 -2.55
C VAL A 58 -7.81 2.11 -1.76
N PHE A 59 -8.05 2.20 -0.45
CA PHE A 59 -8.35 1.04 0.39
C PHE A 59 -9.57 0.27 -0.12
N GLY A 60 -10.65 0.96 -0.48
CA GLY A 60 -11.87 0.34 -0.98
C GLY A 60 -11.67 -0.41 -2.29
N VAL A 61 -10.96 0.21 -3.26
CA VAL A 61 -10.65 -0.41 -4.55
C VAL A 61 -9.83 -1.68 -4.36
N ILE A 62 -8.75 -1.61 -3.58
CA ILE A 62 -7.86 -2.76 -3.39
C ILE A 62 -8.59 -3.86 -2.62
N ARG A 63 -9.36 -3.53 -1.58
CA ARG A 63 -10.13 -4.50 -0.82
C ARG A 63 -11.17 -5.22 -1.69
N GLY A 64 -11.82 -4.50 -2.61
CA GLY A 64 -12.73 -5.08 -3.59
C GLY A 64 -12.08 -6.07 -4.56
N CYS A 65 -10.77 -5.92 -4.82
CA CYS A 65 -10.00 -6.87 -5.64
C CYS A 65 -9.47 -8.09 -4.85
N THR A 66 -9.47 -8.04 -3.51
CA THR A 66 -9.00 -9.14 -2.65
C THR A 66 -10.12 -10.06 -2.15
N SER A 67 -11.38 -9.68 -2.36
CA SER A 67 -12.58 -10.45 -2.01
C SER A 67 -12.98 -11.48 -3.06
#